data_AF-A0A3D5SME8-F1
#
_entry.id   AF-A0A3D5SME8-F1
#
_cell.length_a   1.000
_cell.length_b   1.000
_cell.length_c   1.000
_cell.angle_alpha   90.00
_cell.angle_beta   90.00
_cell.angle_gamma   90.00
#
_symmetry.space_group_name_H-M   'P 1'
#
loop_
_entity.id
_entity.type
_entity.pdbx_description
1 polymer ?
#
loop_
_entity_poly.entity_id
_entity_poly.type
_entity_poly.pdbx_seq_one_letter_code
_entity_poly.pdbx_strand_id
1 'polypeptide(L)'
;AIAARARVWRRIAESETFSRRELNSAFVLMQYFGYLQRNPDEAPDTNLDGYDFWLHKINDFNGDFRSAEMVKSFLVSAEYRARFGAP
;
A
#
# COMPACT_ATOMS: atom_id res chain seq x y z
N ALA A 1 1.28 -11.92 37.46
CA ALA A 1 0.36 -12.34 36.37
C ALA A 1 0.07 -11.22 35.35
N ILE A 2 -0.30 -10.00 35.78
CA ILE A 2 -0.66 -8.87 34.89
C ILE A 2 0.46 -8.49 33.90
N ALA A 3 1.72 -8.44 34.35
CA ALA A 3 2.88 -8.11 33.50
C ALA A 3 3.27 -9.20 32.47
N ALA A 4 2.87 -10.46 32.68
CA ALA A 4 3.13 -11.54 31.70
C ALA A 4 2.09 -11.49 30.57
N ARG A 5 0.82 -11.29 30.91
CA ARG A 5 -0.28 -11.14 29.95
C ARG A 5 -0.08 -9.91 29.06
N ALA A 6 0.27 -8.75 29.61
CA ALA A 6 0.53 -7.54 28.83
C ALA A 6 1.68 -7.72 27.82
N ARG A 7 2.73 -8.49 28.17
CA ARG A 7 3.83 -8.82 27.25
C ARG A 7 3.40 -9.74 26.11
N VAL A 8 2.52 -10.71 26.38
CA VAL A 8 1.95 -11.60 25.35
C VAL A 8 1.06 -10.81 24.40
N TRP A 9 0.16 -9.95 24.91
CA TRP A 9 -0.68 -9.09 24.07
C TRP A 9 0.14 -8.13 23.22
N ARG A 10 1.20 -7.54 23.78
CA ARG A 10 2.11 -6.68 23.02
C ARG A 10 2.77 -7.45 21.87
N ARG A 11 3.28 -8.65 22.11
CA ARG A 11 3.88 -9.47 21.04
C ARG A 11 2.88 -9.87 19.96
N ILE A 12 1.64 -10.18 20.33
CA ILE A 12 0.57 -10.50 19.37
C ILE A 12 0.23 -9.26 18.55
N ALA A 13 0.03 -8.10 19.20
CA ALA A 13 -0.23 -6.84 18.51
C ALA A 13 0.94 -6.40 17.63
N GLU A 14 2.19 -6.56 18.07
CA GLU A 14 3.41 -6.30 17.27
C GLU A 14 3.50 -7.24 16.08
N SER A 15 3.17 -8.52 16.24
CA SER A 15 3.14 -9.50 15.14
C SER A 15 2.03 -9.19 14.13
N GLU A 16 0.85 -8.82 14.60
CA GLU A 16 -0.29 -8.47 13.75
C GLU A 16 -0.03 -7.15 13.01
N THR A 17 0.49 -6.13 13.70
CA THR A 17 0.84 -4.85 13.09
C THR A 17 2.02 -4.98 12.12
N PHE A 18 3.03 -5.79 12.44
CA PHE A 18 4.12 -6.11 11.53
C PHE A 18 3.62 -6.84 10.29
N SER A 19 2.83 -7.90 10.47
CA SER A 19 2.22 -8.63 9.34
C SER A 19 1.37 -7.72 8.47
N ARG A 20 0.61 -6.80 9.06
CA ARG A 20 -0.20 -5.82 8.33
C ARG A 20 0.65 -4.83 7.54
N ARG A 21 1.79 -4.37 8.07
CA ARG A 21 2.71 -3.45 7.37
C ARG A 21 3.31 -4.12 6.13
N GLU A 22 3.77 -5.36 6.25
CA GLU A 22 4.28 -6.13 5.11
C GLU A 22 3.19 -6.41 4.07
N LEU A 23 1.97 -6.75 4.53
CA LEU A 23 0.83 -6.92 3.63
C LEU A 23 0.46 -5.63 2.91
N ASN A 24 0.48 -4.48 3.59
CA ASN A 24 0.20 -3.18 2.99
C ASN A 24 1.27 -2.81 1.96
N SER A 25 2.55 -3.02 2.28
CA SER A 25 3.67 -2.84 1.35
C SER A 25 3.51 -3.68 0.08
N ALA A 26 3.25 -4.98 0.23
CA ALA A 26 3.00 -5.88 -0.89
C ALA A 26 1.74 -5.52 -1.68
N PHE A 27 0.69 -5.06 -0.99
CA PHE A 27 -0.57 -4.65 -1.62
C PHE A 27 -0.38 -3.41 -2.51
N VAL A 28 0.39 -2.42 -2.06
CA VAL A 28 0.75 -1.24 -2.84
C VAL A 28 1.53 -1.66 -4.09
N LEU A 29 2.54 -2.53 -3.93
CA LEU A 29 3.33 -3.03 -5.05
C LEU A 29 2.47 -3.77 -6.09
N MET A 30 1.51 -4.57 -5.63
CA MET A 30 0.55 -5.25 -6.51
C MET A 30 -0.29 -4.24 -7.33
N GLN A 31 -0.58 -3.04 -6.83
CA GLN A 31 -1.30 -2.02 -7.61
C GLN A 31 -0.44 -1.51 -8.78
N TYR A 32 0.84 -1.25 -8.54
CA TYR A 32 1.77 -0.85 -9.59
C TYR A 32 1.87 -1.92 -10.68
N PHE A 33 2.00 -3.19 -10.30
CA PHE A 33 2.06 -4.29 -11.27
C PHE A 33 0.73 -4.52 -12.00
N GLY A 34 -0.39 -4.49 -11.27
CA GLY A 34 -1.71 -4.79 -11.83
C GLY A 34 -2.23 -3.69 -12.74
N TYR A 35 -2.03 -2.42 -12.37
CA TYR A 35 -2.57 -1.28 -13.12
C TYR A 35 -1.53 -0.64 -14.05
N LEU A 36 -0.31 -0.40 -13.57
CA LEU A 36 0.71 0.32 -14.35
C LEU A 36 1.70 -0.61 -15.06
N GLN A 37 1.69 -1.91 -14.76
CA GLN A 37 2.58 -2.91 -15.36
C GLN A 37 4.07 -2.51 -15.31
N ARG A 38 4.50 -1.90 -14.19
CA ARG A 38 5.88 -1.45 -13.98
C ARG A 38 6.24 -1.44 -12.49
N ASN A 39 7.53 -1.39 -12.19
CA ASN A 39 8.02 -1.11 -10.84
C ASN A 39 7.74 0.36 -10.46
N PRO A 40 7.60 0.68 -9.16
CA PRO A 40 7.26 2.05 -8.74
C PRO A 40 8.35 3.09 -9.02
N ASP A 41 9.60 2.68 -9.13
CA ASP A 41 10.77 3.50 -9.46
C ASP A 41 11.18 3.45 -10.94
N GLU A 42 10.46 2.69 -11.76
CA GLU A 42 10.65 2.68 -13.21
C GLU A 42 10.09 3.95 -13.86
N ALA A 43 10.71 4.35 -14.97
CA ALA A 43 10.27 5.48 -15.78
C ALA A 43 8.74 5.42 -16.03
N PRO A 44 8.01 6.54 -15.88
CA PRO A 44 8.50 7.92 -15.85
C PRO A 44 9.04 8.42 -14.50
N ASP A 45 8.91 7.62 -13.44
CA ASP A 45 9.41 7.99 -12.11
C ASP A 45 10.93 7.77 -12.02
N THR A 46 11.57 8.42 -11.06
CA THR A 46 13.02 8.27 -10.77
C THR A 46 13.30 7.98 -9.31
N ASN A 47 12.25 7.76 -8.51
CA ASN A 47 12.31 7.50 -7.08
C ASN A 47 11.04 6.74 -6.63
N LEU A 48 10.89 6.52 -5.32
CA LEU A 48 9.77 5.79 -4.72
C LEU A 48 8.71 6.69 -4.09
N ASP A 49 8.71 8.00 -4.35
CA ASP A 49 7.84 8.96 -3.64
C ASP A 49 6.35 8.59 -3.77
N GLY A 50 5.93 8.15 -4.96
CA GLY A 50 4.56 7.68 -5.20
C GLY A 50 4.23 6.40 -4.42
N TYR A 51 5.17 5.46 -4.33
CA TYR A 51 5.01 4.24 -3.54
C TYR A 51 4.90 4.57 -2.05
N ASP A 52 5.79 5.40 -1.53
CA ASP A 52 5.82 5.80 -0.13
C ASP A 52 4.58 6.60 0.26
N PHE A 53 4.06 7.44 -0.63
CA PHE A 53 2.79 8.14 -0.46
C PHE A 53 1.64 7.14 -0.26
N TRP A 54 1.52 6.14 -1.16
CA TRP A 54 0.46 5.15 -1.08
C TRP A 54 0.60 4.23 0.13
N LEU A 55 1.83 3.88 0.50
CA LEU A 55 2.12 3.09 1.69
C LEU A 55 1.76 3.84 2.98
N HIS A 56 2.09 5.13 3.09
CA HIS A 56 1.63 5.95 4.21
C HIS A 56 0.10 6.04 4.25
N LYS A 57 -0.53 6.33 3.12
CA LYS A 57 -1.98 6.50 3.06
C LYS A 57 -2.71 5.23 3.50
N ILE A 58 -2.34 4.05 3.00
CA ILE A 58 -3.00 2.81 3.42
C ILE A 58 -2.74 2.47 4.90
N ASN A 59 -1.59 2.86 5.45
CA ASN A 59 -1.32 2.71 6.87
C ASN A 59 -2.21 3.63 7.72
N ASP A 60 -2.40 4.89 7.30
CA ASP A 60 -3.27 5.86 7.99
C ASP A 60 -4.73 5.44 7.99
N PHE A 61 -5.17 4.74 6.94
CA PHE A 61 -6.51 4.16 6.83
C PHE A 61 -6.58 2.73 7.34
N ASN A 62 -5.63 2.28 8.15
CA ASN A 62 -5.61 0.93 8.73
C ASN A 62 -5.85 -0.16 7.68
N GLY A 63 -5.12 -0.17 6.57
CA GLY A 63 -5.28 -1.19 5.52
C GLY A 63 -6.55 -1.07 4.67
N ASP A 64 -7.46 -0.13 4.95
CA ASP A 64 -8.66 0.07 4.16
C ASP A 64 -8.35 0.84 2.87
N PHE A 65 -8.10 0.08 1.80
CA PHE A 65 -7.82 0.63 0.47
C PHE A 65 -8.98 1.43 -0.14
N ARG A 66 -10.23 1.22 0.31
CA ARG A 66 -11.40 1.96 -0.15
C ARG A 66 -11.41 3.35 0.48
N SER A 67 -11.22 3.41 1.80
CA SER A 67 -11.07 4.67 2.53
C SER A 67 -9.82 5.45 2.09
N ALA A 68 -8.74 4.75 1.75
CA ALA A 68 -7.54 5.36 1.16
C ALA A 68 -7.72 5.81 -0.31
N GLU A 69 -8.87 5.53 -0.95
CA GLU A 69 -9.14 5.76 -2.38
C GLU A 69 -8.04 5.24 -3.32
N MET A 70 -7.31 4.19 -2.91
CA MET A 70 -6.08 3.78 -3.58
C MET A 70 -6.36 3.23 -4.98
N VAL A 71 -7.11 2.14 -5.08
CA VAL A 71 -7.40 1.46 -6.36
C VAL A 71 -8.04 2.41 -7.38
N LYS A 72 -8.98 3.24 -6.92
CA LYS A 72 -9.63 4.26 -7.75
C LYS A 72 -8.62 5.23 -8.36
N SER A 73 -7.64 5.66 -7.57
CA SER A 73 -6.62 6.62 -8.00
C SER A 73 -5.68 6.05 -9.06
N PHE A 74 -5.31 4.76 -8.97
CA PHE A 74 -4.55 4.09 -10.02
C PHE A 74 -5.35 4.02 -11.34
N LEU A 75 -6.64 3.66 -11.28
CA LEU A 75 -7.50 3.54 -12.45
C LEU A 75 -7.75 4.87 -13.16
N VAL A 76 -7.88 5.97 -12.42
CA VAL A 76 -8.12 7.32 -13.00
C VAL A 76 -6.84 8.10 -13.28
N SER A 77 -5.67 7.54 -12.94
CA SER A 77 -4.38 8.19 -13.17
C SER A 77 -4.18 8.52 -14.65
N ALA A 78 -3.50 9.64 -14.92
CA ALA A 78 -3.21 10.04 -16.29
C ALA A 78 -2.40 8.97 -17.03
N GLU A 79 -1.44 8.32 -16.36
CA GLU A 79 -0.66 7.23 -16.93
C GLU A 79 -1.52 6.03 -17.31
N TYR A 80 -2.35 5.52 -16.40
CA TYR A 80 -3.21 4.36 -16.70
C TYR A 80 -4.13 4.66 -17.88
N ARG A 81 -4.77 5.84 -17.89
CA ARG A 81 -5.67 6.24 -18.98
C ARG A 81 -4.95 6.43 -20.30
N ALA A 82 -3.74 6.99 -20.30
CA ALA A 82 -2.94 7.18 -21.51
C ALA A 82 -2.45 5.86 -22.12
N ARG A 83 -2.14 4.86 -21.28
CA ARG A 83 -1.59 3.57 -21.72
C ARG A 83 -2.68 2.53 -22.02
N PHE A 84 -3.76 2.53 -21.25
CA PHE A 84 -4.74 1.44 -21.21
C PHE A 84 -6.20 1.92 -21.25
N GLY A 85 -6.46 3.22 -21.24
CA GLY A 85 -7.81 3.76 -21.39
C GLY A 85 -8.35 3.57 -22.81
N ALA A 86 -9.67 3.42 -22.94
CA ALA A 86 -10.32 3.45 -24.24
C ALA A 86 -10.19 4.85 -24.88
N PRO A 87 -10.06 4.94 -26.22
CA PRO A 87 -9.94 6.21 -26.94
C PRO A 87 -11.18 7.12 -26.81
#